data_AF-A0A3M7BL70-F1
#
_entry.id   AF-A0A3M7BL70-F1
#
_cell.length_a   1.000
_cell.length_b   1.000
_cell.length_c   1.000
_cell.angle_alpha   90.00
_cell.angle_beta   90.00
_cell.angle_gamma   90.00
#
_symmetry.space_group_name_H-M   'P 1'
#
loop_
_entity.id
_entity.type
_entity.pdbx_description
1 polymer ?
#
loop_
_entity_poly.entity_id
_entity_poly.type
_entity_poly.pdbx_seq_one_letter_code
_entity_poly.pdbx_strand_id
1 'polypeptide(L)'
;MLFSDQRQHRISLPSKTPDGQPSNVAFLIHWLCENLMRDPRRDMFVLEGSVRPGVLVLINDADWELEGEEKYELQPRDEIVFVSTLHGG
;
A
#
# COMPACT_ATOMS: atom_id res chain seq x y z
N MET A 1 5.17 -15.92 -1.63
CA MET A 1 4.83 -14.60 -2.20
C MET A 1 5.03 -13.50 -1.15
N LEU A 2 5.03 -12.23 -1.56
CA LEU A 2 5.42 -11.07 -0.73
C LEU A 2 4.65 -10.94 0.60
N PHE A 3 3.38 -11.34 0.61
CA PHE A 3 2.48 -11.28 1.78
C PHE A 3 2.01 -12.67 2.23
N SER A 4 2.92 -13.66 2.24
CA SER A 4 2.62 -15.03 2.69
C SER A 4 1.46 -15.70 1.94
N ASP A 5 1.30 -15.38 0.65
CA ASP A 5 0.25 -15.87 -0.25
C ASP A 5 -1.18 -15.49 0.18
N GLN A 6 -1.32 -14.59 1.15
CA GLN A 6 -2.59 -14.03 1.58
C GLN A 6 -2.96 -12.85 0.68
N ARG A 7 -4.13 -12.94 0.03
CA ARG A 7 -4.62 -11.90 -0.91
C ARG A 7 -5.40 -10.77 -0.24
N GLN A 8 -5.98 -11.02 0.92
CA GLN A 8 -6.80 -10.04 1.64
C GLN A 8 -6.29 -9.89 3.06
N HIS A 9 -5.97 -8.66 3.47
CA HIS A 9 -5.57 -8.32 4.82
C HIS A 9 -6.57 -7.33 5.41
N ARG A 10 -7.15 -7.67 6.56
CA ARG A 10 -7.87 -6.70 7.39
C ARG A 10 -6.92 -6.20 8.46
N ILE A 11 -6.63 -4.91 8.43
CA ILE A 11 -5.65 -4.28 9.32
C ILE A 11 -6.31 -3.11 10.06
N SER A 12 -5.78 -2.81 11.23
CA SER A 12 -6.11 -1.60 11.98
C SER A 12 -4.88 -0.69 11.94
N LEU A 13 -4.97 0.40 11.17
CA LEU A 13 -3.96 1.45 11.19
C LEU A 13 -4.31 2.48 12.28
N PRO A 14 -3.30 3.11 12.93
CA PRO A 14 -3.56 4.31 13.71
C PRO A 14 -4.12 5.40 12.78
N SER A 15 -5.00 6.26 13.28
CA SER A 15 -5.56 7.37 12.50
C SER A 15 -4.56 8.51 12.25
N LYS A 16 -3.42 8.48 12.94
CA LYS A 16 -2.34 9.46 12.84
C LYS A 16 -0.99 8.77 12.81
N THR A 17 -0.06 9.34 12.07
CA THR A 17 1.35 8.96 12.06
C THR A 17 2.03 9.34 13.38
N PRO A 18 3.25 8.83 13.66
CA PRO A 18 4.02 9.24 14.84
C PRO A 18 4.23 10.76 14.96
N ASP A 19 4.26 11.47 13.82
CA ASP A 19 4.41 12.93 13.75
C ASP A 19 3.08 13.69 13.91
N GLY A 20 1.99 12.98 14.18
CA GLY A 20 0.66 13.56 14.42
C GLY A 20 -0.12 13.95 13.16
N GLN A 21 0.41 13.65 11.97
CA GLN A 21 -0.28 13.86 10.69
C GLN A 21 -1.33 12.77 10.46
N PRO A 22 -2.40 13.02 9.68
CA PRO A 22 -3.32 11.97 9.28
C PRO A 22 -2.61 10.84 8.54
N SER A 23 -3.06 9.61 8.75
CA SER A 23 -2.51 8.46 8.04
C SER A 23 -2.97 8.44 6.58
N ASN A 24 -2.00 8.47 5.67
CA ASN A 24 -2.23 8.46 4.23
C ASN A 24 -1.73 7.17 3.58
N VAL A 25 -1.92 7.04 2.26
CA VAL A 25 -1.49 5.87 1.49
C VAL A 25 0.03 5.65 1.58
N ALA A 26 0.86 6.69 1.56
CA ALA A 26 2.30 6.56 1.79
C ALA A 26 2.61 5.88 3.13
N PHE A 27 1.99 6.35 4.22
CA PHE A 27 2.14 5.74 5.53
C PHE A 27 1.67 4.27 5.55
N LEU A 28 0.57 3.95 4.88
CA LEU A 28 0.11 2.56 4.73
C LEU A 28 1.16 1.68 4.03
N ILE A 29 1.75 2.13 2.91
CA ILE A 29 2.77 1.36 2.19
C ILE A 29 3.96 1.07 3.10
N HIS A 30 4.46 2.08 3.81
CA HIS A 30 5.53 1.90 4.79
C HIS A 30 5.14 0.90 5.89
N TRP A 31 3.94 1.05 6.45
CA TRP A 31 3.44 0.17 7.51
C TRP A 31 3.31 -1.28 7.03
N LEU A 32 2.80 -1.52 5.81
CA LEU A 32 2.70 -2.85 5.22
C LEU A 32 4.07 -3.51 5.07
N CYS A 33 5.08 -2.75 4.60
CA CYS A 33 6.45 -3.24 4.47
C CYS A 33 7.07 -3.61 5.83
N GLU A 34 6.78 -2.87 6.89
CA GLU A 34 7.37 -3.11 8.21
C GLU A 34 6.66 -4.21 9.00
N ASN A 35 5.34 -4.35 8.83
CA ASN A 35 4.51 -5.20 9.69
C ASN A 35 4.05 -6.49 9.02
N LEU A 36 3.78 -6.46 7.70
CA LEU A 36 3.22 -7.62 6.99
C LEU A 36 4.21 -8.28 6.04
N MET A 37 5.12 -7.52 5.44
CA MET A 37 6.07 -8.05 4.48
C MET A 37 7.16 -8.86 5.20
N ARG A 38 7.20 -10.16 4.91
CA ARG A 38 8.22 -11.09 5.45
C ARG A 38 9.20 -11.58 4.37
N ASP A 39 8.93 -11.29 3.10
CA ASP A 39 9.78 -11.67 1.97
C ASP A 39 10.93 -10.67 1.82
N PRO A 40 12.19 -11.13 1.65
CA PRO A 40 13.33 -10.25 1.46
C PRO A 40 13.27 -9.43 0.16
N ARG A 41 12.42 -9.81 -0.81
CA ARG A 41 12.23 -9.11 -2.09
C ARG A 41 11.28 -7.91 -1.97
N ARG A 42 11.49 -7.07 -0.96
CA ARG A 42 10.70 -5.85 -0.72
C ARG A 42 10.72 -4.90 -1.91
N ASP A 43 11.82 -4.88 -2.63
CA ASP A 43 12.05 -4.13 -3.86
C ASP A 43 11.06 -4.47 -4.99
N MET A 44 10.42 -5.64 -4.94
CA MET A 44 9.35 -5.98 -5.89
C MET A 44 8.05 -5.22 -5.66
N PHE A 45 7.85 -4.66 -4.46
CA PHE A 45 6.66 -3.88 -4.08
C PHE A 45 6.96 -2.39 -3.96
N VAL A 46 8.08 -2.03 -3.32
CA VAL A 46 8.48 -0.64 -3.08
C VAL A 46 9.89 -0.42 -3.64
N LEU A 47 10.05 0.61 -4.47
CA LEU A 47 11.33 1.04 -5.01
C LEU A 47 11.56 2.51 -4.64
N GLU A 48 12.74 2.83 -4.11
CA GLU A 48 13.10 4.21 -3.71
C GLU A 48 12.12 4.90 -2.75
N GLY A 49 11.39 4.11 -1.95
CA GLY A 49 10.45 4.61 -0.94
C GLY A 49 9.02 4.80 -1.43
N SER A 50 8.75 4.60 -2.73
CA SER A 50 7.41 4.63 -3.31
C SER A 50 7.01 3.26 -3.87
N VAL A 51 5.75 3.10 -4.24
CA VAL A 51 5.26 1.90 -4.95
C VAL A 51 6.08 1.72 -6.23
N ARG A 52 6.58 0.49 -6.44
CA ARG A 52 7.38 0.18 -7.64
C ARG A 52 6.57 0.46 -8.90
N PRO A 53 7.15 1.10 -9.94
CA PRO A 53 6.51 1.23 -11.24
C PRO A 53 5.97 -0.11 -11.76
N GLY A 54 4.76 -0.11 -12.32
CA GLY A 54 4.04 -1.31 -12.76
C GLY A 54 3.34 -2.08 -11.62
N VAL A 55 3.13 -1.45 -10.48
CA VAL A 55 2.07 -1.80 -9.55
C VAL A 55 1.01 -0.71 -9.62
N LEU A 56 -0.22 -1.09 -9.97
CA LEU A 56 -1.39 -0.21 -9.93
C LEU A 56 -1.96 -0.23 -8.51
N VAL A 57 -2.42 0.93 -8.05
CA VAL A 57 -3.09 1.08 -6.76
C VAL A 57 -4.51 1.57 -7.01
N LEU A 58 -5.48 0.88 -6.41
CA LEU A 58 -6.88 1.31 -6.42
C LEU A 58 -7.32 1.65 -5.00
N ILE A 59 -8.11 2.71 -4.88
CA ILE A 59 -8.76 3.14 -3.64
C ILE A 59 -10.26 3.01 -3.87
N ASN A 60 -10.91 2.06 -3.20
CA ASN A 60 -12.35 1.78 -3.36
C ASN A 60 -12.76 1.60 -4.85
N ASP A 61 -12.03 0.75 -5.57
CA ASP A 61 -12.18 0.49 -7.02
C ASP A 61 -11.89 1.70 -7.95
N ALA A 62 -11.48 2.85 -7.43
CA ALA A 62 -11.06 4.01 -8.20
C ALA A 62 -9.54 4.05 -8.39
N ASP A 63 -9.09 4.60 -9.53
CA ASP A 63 -7.68 4.82 -9.81
C ASP A 63 -7.11 5.88 -8.84
N TRP A 64 -6.08 5.51 -8.07
CA TRP A 64 -5.49 6.37 -7.05
C TRP A 64 -4.92 7.69 -7.61
N GLU A 65 -4.57 7.74 -8.89
CA GLU A 65 -4.06 8.95 -9.55
C GLU A 65 -5.09 10.09 -9.50
N LEU A 66 -6.38 9.73 -9.47
CA LEU A 66 -7.50 10.68 -9.36
C LEU A 66 -7.82 11.05 -7.90
N GLU A 67 -7.40 10.22 -6.95
CA GLU A 67 -7.70 10.36 -5.51
C GLU A 67 -6.57 11.07 -4.74
N GLY A 68 -5.46 11.41 -5.40
CA GLY A 68 -4.32 12.09 -4.78
C GLY A 68 -3.18 11.16 -4.36
N GLU A 69 -3.15 9.94 -4.90
CA GLU A 69 -2.04 8.98 -4.81
C GLU A 69 -1.59 8.74 -3.35
N GLU A 70 -0.29 8.87 -3.10
CA GLU A 70 0.33 8.74 -1.79
C GLU A 70 -0.23 9.67 -0.71
N LYS A 71 -0.81 10.80 -1.10
CA LYS A 71 -1.30 11.84 -0.19
C LYS A 71 -2.75 11.61 0.24
N TYR A 72 -3.46 10.67 -0.37
CA TYR A 72 -4.83 10.35 0.02
C TYR A 72 -4.88 9.98 1.51
N GLU A 73 -5.69 10.71 2.27
CA GLU A 73 -5.93 10.45 3.69
C GLU A 73 -6.88 9.27 3.84
N LEU A 74 -6.41 8.20 4.46
CA LEU A 74 -7.17 6.96 4.61
C LEU A 74 -8.40 7.17 5.49
N GLN A 75 -9.52 6.65 5.02
CA GLN A 75 -10.80 6.69 5.70
C GLN A 75 -11.15 5.33 6.31
N PRO A 76 -12.01 5.32 7.34
CA PRO A 76 -12.50 4.08 7.90
C PRO A 76 -13.19 3.22 6.84
N ARG A 77 -12.75 1.96 6.73
CA ARG A 77 -13.28 0.92 5.83
C ARG A 77 -12.90 1.08 4.35
N ASP A 78 -11.90 1.89 4.04
CA ASP A 78 -11.35 1.89 2.69
C ASP A 78 -10.82 0.51 2.29
N GLU A 79 -11.01 0.18 1.02
CA GLU A 79 -10.37 -0.93 0.35
C GLU A 79 -9.23 -0.40 -0.53
N ILE A 80 -8.00 -0.84 -0.21
CA ILE A 80 -6.81 -0.50 -0.99
C ILE A 80 -6.30 -1.75 -1.69
N VAL A 81 -6.25 -1.72 -3.02
CA VAL A 81 -5.83 -2.86 -3.84
C VAL A 81 -4.53 -2.56 -4.54
N PHE A 82 -3.55 -3.46 -4.42
CA PHE A 82 -2.28 -3.39 -5.16
C PHE A 82 -2.25 -4.48 -6.23
N VAL A 83 -2.14 -4.09 -7.50
CA VAL A 83 -2.10 -5.01 -8.64
C VAL A 83 -0.76 -4.88 -9.36
N SER A 84 0.08 -5.91 -9.28
CA SER A 84 1.31 -5.93 -10.08
C SER A 84 0.99 -6.28 -11.53
N THR A 85 1.19 -5.32 -12.42
CA THR A 85 1.03 -5.49 -13.87
C THR A 85 2.33 -5.90 -14.57
N LEU A 86 3.46 -5.84 -13.86
CA LEU A 86 4.80 -6.14 -14.34
C LEU A 86 5.31 -7.55 -13.97
N HIS A 87 4.49 -8.60 -14.00
CA HIS A 87 5.01 -9.98 -13.84
C HIS A 87 4.24 -11.00 -14.69
N GLY A 88 4.31 -10.85 -16.01
CA GLY A 88 3.96 -11.90 -16.96
C GLY A 88 5.15 -12.85 -17.17
N GLY A 89 5.08 -14.03 -16.53
CA GLY A 89 6.04 -15.13 -16.66
C GLY A 89 5.86 -16.18 -15.58
#